data_AF-A0A6A2X428-F1
#
_entry.id   AF-A0A6A2X428-F1
#
_cell.length_a   1.000
_cell.length_b   1.000
_cell.length_c   1.000
_cell.angle_alpha   90.00
_cell.angle_beta   90.00
_cell.angle_gamma   90.00
#
_symmetry.space_group_name_H-M   'P 1'
#
loop_
_entity.id
_entity.type
_entity.pdbx_description
1 polymer ?
#
loop_
_entity_poly.entity_id
_entity_poly.type
_entity_poly.pdbx_seq_one_letter_code
_entity_poly.pdbx_strand_id
1 'polypeptide(L)'
;MGRSSGYYSTSVLQFFTIASCLLVLSFTGSVTAYKNYTVGGSLGWFDTLEKPDVNYQKWADSNNFSLGDFLVFNTDNNHSIIQTYNFTTYKLCDYDDALQNDTIQWSAADPSSTAPHPISVAVPLLKEGMTYFFSSDYDGEQCNNGQRFKVNVTHGQGLPKSLQDPPDDAPAPNSADFGSDDSAPETIVPANFDHPIEEDSDKDEASGSGSISFGGRFNRFLLLFQIVCIFLKF
;
A
#
# COMPACT_ATOMS: atom_id res chain seq x y z
N MET A 1 52.74 -20.19 -37.91
CA MET A 1 52.33 -19.78 -36.55
C MET A 1 51.41 -18.55 -36.66
N GLY A 2 50.27 -18.49 -35.97
CA GLY A 2 49.58 -17.19 -35.77
C GLY A 2 48.05 -17.13 -35.68
N ARG A 3 47.29 -18.20 -35.97
CA ARG A 3 45.80 -18.13 -35.97
C ARG A 3 45.10 -18.59 -34.68
N SER A 4 45.82 -19.16 -33.72
CA SER A 4 45.26 -19.71 -32.47
C SER A 4 44.88 -18.64 -31.43
N SER A 5 45.51 -17.45 -31.47
CA SER A 5 45.35 -16.44 -30.41
C SER A 5 44.02 -15.68 -30.49
N GLY A 6 43.47 -15.52 -31.70
CA GLY A 6 42.19 -14.81 -31.90
C GLY A 6 40.97 -15.61 -31.43
N TYR A 7 40.98 -16.92 -31.67
CA TYR A 7 39.90 -17.84 -31.25
C TYR A 7 39.82 -18.01 -29.73
N TYR A 8 40.97 -18.03 -29.05
CA TYR A 8 41.01 -18.07 -27.59
C TYR A 8 40.47 -16.77 -26.99
N SER A 9 40.87 -15.61 -27.53
CA SER A 9 40.43 -14.31 -27.02
C SER A 9 38.92 -14.08 -27.14
N THR A 10 38.32 -14.43 -28.29
CA THR A 10 36.87 -14.30 -28.51
C THR A 10 36.06 -15.28 -27.66
N SER A 11 36.56 -16.51 -27.46
CA SER A 11 35.91 -17.50 -26.62
C SER A 11 35.94 -17.11 -25.13
N VAL A 12 37.05 -16.56 -24.66
CA VAL A 12 37.18 -16.05 -23.28
C VAL A 12 36.25 -14.85 -23.05
N LEU A 13 36.17 -13.92 -24.00
CA LEU A 13 35.26 -12.78 -23.92
C LEU A 13 33.77 -13.20 -23.90
N GLN A 14 33.41 -14.23 -24.67
CA GLN A 14 32.07 -14.83 -24.65
C GLN A 14 31.74 -15.52 -23.31
N PHE A 15 32.70 -16.19 -22.69
CA PHE A 15 32.50 -16.77 -21.36
C PHE A 15 32.27 -15.69 -20.29
N PHE A 16 33.02 -14.59 -20.34
CA PHE A 16 32.84 -13.48 -19.40
C PHE A 16 31.50 -12.76 -19.57
N THR A 17 31.02 -12.57 -20.81
CA THR A 17 29.70 -11.96 -21.05
C THR A 17 28.57 -12.88 -20.61
N ILE A 18 28.66 -14.18 -20.86
CA ILE A 18 27.66 -15.16 -20.38
C ILE A 18 27.65 -15.24 -18.85
N ALA A 19 28.82 -15.30 -18.21
CA ALA A 19 28.93 -15.31 -16.75
C ALA A 19 28.39 -14.02 -16.11
N SER A 20 28.65 -12.87 -16.73
CA SER A 20 28.10 -11.58 -16.31
C SER A 20 26.58 -11.52 -16.45
N CYS A 21 26.01 -11.99 -17.57
CA CYS A 21 24.56 -12.09 -17.74
C CYS A 21 23.89 -13.02 -16.73
N LEU A 22 24.51 -14.17 -16.41
CA LEU A 22 24.00 -15.10 -15.38
C LEU A 22 24.05 -14.48 -13.98
N LEU A 23 25.08 -13.67 -13.68
CA LEU A 23 25.18 -12.94 -12.42
C LEU A 23 24.09 -11.86 -12.29
N VAL A 24 23.80 -11.11 -13.36
CA VAL A 24 22.74 -10.07 -13.37
C VAL A 24 21.34 -10.69 -13.22
N LEU A 25 21.09 -11.87 -13.80
CA LEU A 25 19.82 -12.60 -13.62
C LEU A 25 19.62 -13.12 -12.18
N SER A 26 20.68 -13.17 -11.37
CA SER A 26 20.61 -13.63 -9.98
C SER A 26 20.10 -12.54 -9.01
N PHE A 27 20.09 -11.27 -9.44
CA PHE A 27 19.68 -10.12 -8.64
C PHE A 27 18.24 -9.66 -8.96
N THR A 28 17.32 -10.58 -9.22
CA THR A 28 15.88 -10.24 -9.21
C THR A 28 15.41 -10.17 -7.76
N GLY A 29 15.69 -9.04 -7.09
CA GLY A 29 15.05 -8.73 -5.81
C GLY A 29 13.53 -8.71 -6.01
N SER A 30 12.83 -9.69 -5.44
CA SER A 30 11.37 -9.71 -5.46
C SER A 30 10.87 -8.71 -4.43
N VAL A 31 10.33 -7.59 -4.88
CA VAL A 31 9.54 -6.70 -4.01
C VAL A 31 8.19 -7.36 -3.85
N THR A 32 7.88 -7.80 -2.63
CA THR A 32 6.55 -8.32 -2.31
C THR A 32 5.59 -7.13 -2.30
N ALA A 33 4.67 -7.10 -3.27
CA ALA A 33 3.59 -6.12 -3.29
C ALA A 33 2.67 -6.29 -2.05
N TYR A 34 1.88 -5.27 -1.75
CA TYR A 34 0.83 -5.36 -0.73
C TYR A 34 -0.12 -6.53 -1.02
N LYS A 35 -0.66 -7.15 0.04
CA LYS A 35 -1.57 -8.29 -0.05
C LYS A 35 -2.95 -7.90 0.44
N ASN A 36 -3.97 -8.50 -0.18
CA ASN A 36 -5.36 -8.39 0.24
C ASN A 36 -5.77 -9.67 0.95
N TYR A 37 -6.22 -9.56 2.20
CA TYR A 37 -6.69 -10.67 3.02
C TYR A 37 -8.20 -10.59 3.19
N THR A 38 -8.94 -11.55 2.65
CA THR A 38 -10.39 -11.64 2.87
C THR A 38 -10.67 -12.17 4.27
N VAL A 39 -11.22 -11.32 5.14
CA VAL A 39 -11.57 -11.64 6.52
C VAL A 39 -12.65 -12.73 6.55
N GLY A 40 -12.41 -13.80 7.31
CA GLY A 40 -13.34 -14.93 7.41
C GLY A 40 -13.47 -15.79 6.14
N GLY A 41 -12.74 -15.47 5.07
CA GLY A 41 -12.81 -16.19 3.80
C GLY A 41 -14.23 -16.17 3.20
N SER A 42 -14.78 -17.36 2.91
CA SER A 42 -16.13 -17.48 2.36
C SER A 42 -17.24 -17.21 3.37
N LEU A 43 -16.94 -17.19 4.67
CA LEU A 43 -17.92 -16.92 5.73
C LEU A 43 -18.18 -15.42 5.90
N GLY A 44 -17.27 -14.55 5.46
CA GLY A 44 -17.39 -13.10 5.58
C GLY A 44 -17.15 -12.57 6.99
N TRP A 45 -17.66 -11.36 7.25
CA TRP A 45 -17.58 -10.66 8.53
C TRP A 45 -18.96 -10.57 9.18
N PHE A 46 -19.33 -11.60 9.92
CA PHE A 46 -20.56 -11.76 10.69
C PHE A 46 -20.26 -12.36 12.07
N ASP A 47 -21.19 -12.23 13.02
CA ASP A 47 -21.05 -12.90 14.32
C ASP A 47 -21.30 -14.43 14.23
N THR A 48 -21.10 -15.12 15.35
CA THR A 48 -21.33 -16.58 15.41
C THR A 48 -22.80 -16.96 15.49
N LEU A 49 -23.72 -16.01 15.70
CA LEU A 49 -25.16 -16.27 15.64
C LEU A 49 -25.61 -16.42 14.18
N GLU A 50 -25.05 -15.62 13.27
CA GLU A 50 -25.31 -15.76 11.83
C GLU A 50 -24.42 -16.80 11.16
N LYS A 51 -23.12 -16.84 11.49
CA LYS A 51 -22.13 -17.77 10.93
C LYS A 51 -21.45 -18.60 12.02
N PRO A 52 -22.08 -19.68 12.51
CA PRO A 52 -21.57 -20.46 13.65
C PRO A 52 -20.16 -21.05 13.48
N ASP A 53 -19.75 -21.31 12.24
CA ASP A 53 -18.44 -21.91 11.93
C ASP A 53 -17.30 -20.88 11.83
N VAL A 54 -17.60 -19.58 11.97
CA VAL A 54 -16.59 -18.53 11.81
C VAL A 54 -15.66 -18.46 13.02
N ASN A 55 -14.36 -18.36 12.77
CA ASN A 55 -13.35 -18.15 13.81
C ASN A 55 -12.28 -17.19 13.31
N TYR A 56 -12.46 -15.91 13.58
CA TYR A 56 -11.57 -14.86 13.08
C TYR A 56 -10.17 -14.93 13.68
N GLN A 57 -10.02 -15.32 14.94
CA GLN A 57 -8.67 -15.44 15.51
C GLN A 57 -7.89 -16.57 14.83
N LYS A 58 -8.51 -17.74 14.60
CA LYS A 58 -7.89 -18.83 13.84
C LYS A 58 -7.53 -18.40 12.41
N TRP A 59 -8.41 -17.63 11.76
CA TRP A 59 -8.11 -17.05 10.45
C TRP A 59 -6.92 -16.07 10.53
N ALA A 60 -6.90 -15.17 11.50
CA ALA A 60 -5.82 -14.20 11.69
C ALA A 60 -4.48 -14.90 11.96
N ASP A 61 -4.47 -15.92 12.83
CA ASP A 61 -3.27 -16.69 13.19
C ASP A 61 -2.72 -17.52 12.01
N SER A 62 -3.53 -17.75 10.96
CA SER A 62 -3.09 -18.43 9.74
C SER A 62 -2.46 -17.50 8.69
N ASN A 63 -2.43 -16.19 8.95
CA ASN A 63 -1.95 -15.17 8.03
C ASN A 63 -0.79 -14.36 8.63
N ASN A 64 -0.03 -13.65 7.77
CA ASN A 64 1.09 -12.80 8.18
C ASN A 64 0.88 -11.38 7.63
N PHE A 65 0.64 -10.43 8.51
CA PHE A 65 0.28 -9.07 8.13
C PHE A 65 1.49 -8.14 8.13
N SER A 66 1.63 -7.35 7.07
CA SER A 66 2.66 -6.31 6.94
C SER A 66 2.03 -4.94 6.68
N LEU A 67 2.80 -3.88 6.92
CA LEU A 67 2.41 -2.53 6.52
C LEU A 67 2.01 -2.49 5.03
N GLY A 68 0.91 -1.79 4.75
CA GLY A 68 0.36 -1.62 3.42
C GLY A 68 -0.54 -2.75 2.94
N ASP A 69 -0.59 -3.89 3.65
CA ASP A 69 -1.59 -4.94 3.37
C ASP A 69 -3.01 -4.42 3.67
N PHE A 70 -4.01 -5.04 3.03
CA PHE A 70 -5.43 -4.72 3.21
C PHE A 70 -6.18 -5.89 3.83
N LEU A 71 -7.07 -5.58 4.75
CA LEU A 71 -8.11 -6.49 5.22
C LEU A 71 -9.41 -6.18 4.46
N VAL A 72 -9.94 -7.17 3.74
CA VAL A 72 -11.17 -7.05 2.95
C VAL A 72 -12.30 -7.72 3.72
N PHE A 73 -13.24 -6.91 4.18
CA PHE A 73 -14.42 -7.33 4.93
C PHE A 73 -15.62 -7.44 3.99
N ASN A 74 -16.08 -8.65 3.76
CA ASN A 74 -17.34 -8.92 3.05
C ASN A 74 -18.44 -9.09 4.10
N THR A 75 -19.40 -8.18 4.13
CA THR A 75 -20.44 -8.08 5.16
C THR A 75 -21.73 -7.52 4.56
N ASP A 76 -22.71 -7.15 5.37
CA ASP A 76 -23.75 -6.17 5.03
C ASP A 76 -23.58 -4.88 5.85
N ASN A 77 -24.41 -3.87 5.57
CA ASN A 77 -24.45 -2.61 6.29
C ASN A 77 -25.19 -2.68 7.65
N ASN A 78 -25.35 -3.86 8.23
CA ASN A 78 -25.88 -4.08 9.60
C ASN A 78 -24.82 -4.65 10.55
N HIS A 79 -23.55 -4.57 10.13
CA HIS A 79 -22.41 -4.91 10.96
C HIS A 79 -21.34 -3.84 10.80
N SER A 80 -20.78 -3.37 11.90
CA SER A 80 -19.71 -2.38 11.89
C SER A 80 -18.32 -3.02 11.83
N ILE A 81 -17.38 -2.23 11.33
CA ILE A 81 -15.95 -2.56 11.28
C ILE A 81 -15.22 -1.48 12.06
N ILE A 82 -15.04 -1.72 13.35
CA ILE A 82 -14.28 -0.86 14.23
C ILE A 82 -12.85 -1.34 14.28
N GLN A 83 -11.92 -0.45 13.93
CA GLN A 83 -10.50 -0.63 14.16
C GLN A 83 -10.09 0.16 15.41
N THR A 84 -9.30 -0.46 16.29
CA THR A 84 -8.67 0.23 17.41
C THR A 84 -7.27 -0.31 17.67
N TYR A 85 -6.43 0.51 18.32
CA TYR A 85 -5.14 0.09 18.86
C TYR A 85 -5.20 -0.09 20.39
N ASN A 86 -6.34 0.21 21.02
CA ASN A 86 -6.55 0.09 22.44
C ASN A 86 -7.11 -1.30 22.79
N PHE A 87 -6.34 -2.08 23.55
CA PHE A 87 -6.75 -3.41 23.97
C PHE A 87 -7.98 -3.40 24.89
N THR A 88 -8.15 -2.37 25.72
CA THR A 88 -9.27 -2.28 26.66
C THR A 88 -10.58 -2.09 25.91
N THR A 89 -10.64 -1.13 24.98
CA THR A 89 -11.77 -0.89 24.05
C THR A 89 -12.18 -2.18 23.35
N TYR A 90 -11.22 -2.88 22.74
CA TYR A 90 -11.46 -4.17 22.09
C TYR A 90 -11.98 -5.25 23.04
N LYS A 91 -11.39 -5.36 24.24
CA LYS A 91 -11.74 -6.42 25.20
C LYS A 91 -13.17 -6.25 25.72
N LEU A 92 -13.57 -5.01 25.96
CA LEU A 92 -14.89 -4.65 26.47
C LEU A 92 -15.97 -4.65 25.39
N CYS A 93 -15.59 -4.72 24.10
CA CYS A 93 -16.51 -4.50 22.98
C CYS A 93 -17.21 -3.13 23.08
N ASP A 94 -16.51 -2.14 23.63
CA ASP A 94 -17.07 -0.84 23.98
C ASP A 94 -16.47 0.22 23.07
N TYR A 95 -17.32 0.80 22.23
CA TYR A 95 -16.97 1.90 21.34
C TYR A 95 -17.29 3.27 21.96
N ASP A 96 -18.25 3.34 22.88
CA ASP A 96 -18.80 4.59 23.39
C ASP A 96 -17.88 5.28 24.40
N ASP A 97 -17.11 4.50 25.17
CA ASP A 97 -16.10 5.01 26.11
C ASP A 97 -14.74 5.31 25.44
N ALA A 98 -14.64 5.18 24.12
CA ALA A 98 -13.41 5.45 23.38
C ALA A 98 -13.07 6.96 23.35
N LEU A 99 -11.80 7.32 23.56
CA LEU A 99 -11.38 8.72 23.39
C LEU A 99 -11.49 9.15 21.93
N GLN A 100 -11.51 10.46 21.72
CA GLN A 100 -11.72 11.13 20.44
C GLN A 100 -10.51 10.92 19.50
N ASN A 101 -10.36 9.71 18.92
CA ASN A 101 -9.29 9.18 18.03
C ASN A 101 -8.86 7.74 18.37
N ASP A 102 -9.44 7.10 19.38
CA ASP A 102 -9.08 5.73 19.79
C ASP A 102 -9.58 4.65 18.82
N THR A 103 -10.60 4.98 18.03
CA THR A 103 -11.29 4.08 17.11
C THR A 103 -11.42 4.70 15.73
N ILE A 104 -11.50 3.83 14.72
CA ILE A 104 -11.83 4.20 13.34
C ILE A 104 -12.95 3.26 12.89
N GLN A 105 -14.11 3.83 12.55
CA GLN A 105 -15.20 3.08 11.95
C GLN A 105 -15.05 3.12 10.43
N TRP A 106 -14.95 1.95 9.81
CA TRP A 106 -14.88 1.80 8.37
C TRP A 106 -16.26 1.41 7.83
N SER A 107 -16.72 2.13 6.81
CA SER A 107 -17.97 1.78 6.12
C SER A 107 -17.90 2.12 4.63
N ALA A 108 -18.69 1.41 3.84
CA ALA A 108 -18.96 1.71 2.43
C ALA A 108 -20.41 2.16 2.18
N ALA A 109 -21.28 2.10 3.19
CA ALA A 109 -22.69 2.47 3.11
C ALA A 109 -23.23 2.97 4.45
N ASP A 110 -24.37 3.66 4.45
CA ASP A 110 -25.04 4.03 5.69
C ASP A 110 -25.56 2.77 6.41
N PRO A 111 -25.46 2.71 7.75
CA PRO A 111 -25.89 1.54 8.50
C PRO A 111 -27.42 1.36 8.41
N SER A 112 -27.89 0.11 8.28
CA SER A 112 -29.32 -0.21 8.28
C SER A 112 -29.61 -1.61 8.78
N SER A 113 -30.36 -1.70 9.88
CA SER A 113 -30.87 -2.96 10.43
C SER A 113 -32.21 -3.41 9.83
N THR A 114 -32.94 -2.50 9.18
CA THR A 114 -34.25 -2.79 8.59
C THR A 114 -34.17 -3.24 7.13
N ALA A 115 -33.12 -2.83 6.42
CA ALA A 115 -32.88 -3.17 5.02
C ALA A 115 -31.39 -3.44 4.77
N PRO A 116 -30.82 -4.50 5.40
CA PRO A 116 -29.43 -4.85 5.20
C PRO A 116 -29.19 -5.25 3.74
N HIS A 117 -28.08 -4.79 3.18
CA HIS A 117 -27.61 -5.19 1.87
C HIS A 117 -26.11 -5.46 1.89
N PRO A 118 -25.62 -6.38 1.04
CA PRO A 118 -24.20 -6.73 1.02
C PRO A 118 -23.31 -5.54 0.66
N ILE A 119 -22.21 -5.40 1.39
CA ILE A 119 -21.15 -4.42 1.16
C ILE A 119 -19.77 -5.08 1.27
N SER A 120 -18.76 -4.41 0.73
CA SER A 120 -17.35 -4.80 0.88
C SER A 120 -16.53 -3.58 1.27
N VAL A 121 -15.75 -3.72 2.33
CA VAL A 121 -14.91 -2.64 2.88
C VAL A 121 -13.45 -3.11 2.91
N ALA A 122 -12.55 -2.31 2.33
CA ALA A 122 -11.12 -2.58 2.36
C ALA A 122 -10.44 -1.66 3.38
N VAL A 123 -9.82 -2.26 4.40
CA VAL A 123 -9.14 -1.53 5.50
C VAL A 123 -7.63 -1.68 5.36
N PRO A 124 -6.87 -0.58 5.18
CA PRO A 124 -5.43 -0.65 5.09
C PRO A 124 -4.76 -0.82 6.46
N LEU A 125 -3.71 -1.64 6.52
CA LEU A 125 -2.86 -1.80 7.69
C LEU A 125 -1.71 -0.78 7.66
N LEU A 126 -1.90 0.32 8.38
CA LEU A 126 -1.04 1.50 8.31
C LEU A 126 -0.08 1.66 9.51
N LYS A 127 -0.20 0.81 10.52
CA LYS A 127 0.58 0.92 11.76
C LYS A 127 1.09 -0.45 12.20
N GLU A 128 2.36 -0.49 12.60
CA GLU A 128 2.96 -1.69 13.17
C GLU A 128 2.45 -2.02 14.56
N GLY A 129 2.52 -3.30 14.89
CA GLY A 129 2.11 -3.85 16.18
C GLY A 129 0.67 -4.35 16.18
N MET A 130 0.13 -4.47 17.39
CA MET A 130 -1.20 -5.04 17.59
C MET A 130 -2.28 -4.07 17.09
N THR A 131 -3.12 -4.58 16.19
CA THR A 131 -4.35 -3.91 15.75
C THR A 131 -5.54 -4.80 16.07
N TYR A 132 -6.61 -4.20 16.55
CA TYR A 132 -7.82 -4.89 16.99
C TYR A 132 -9.00 -4.50 16.11
N PHE A 133 -9.82 -5.49 15.77
CA PHE A 133 -11.01 -5.30 14.95
C PHE A 133 -12.22 -5.94 15.63
N PHE A 134 -13.35 -5.25 15.65
CA PHE A 134 -14.60 -5.75 16.21
C PHE A 134 -15.82 -5.03 15.62
N SER A 135 -17.01 -5.60 15.77
CA SER A 135 -18.28 -4.89 15.52
C SER A 135 -18.78 -4.24 16.81
N SER A 136 -19.22 -2.98 16.74
CA SER A 136 -19.85 -2.27 17.86
C SER A 136 -21.38 -2.27 17.77
N ASP A 137 -21.96 -2.82 16.71
CA ASP A 137 -23.42 -2.79 16.54
C ASP A 137 -24.12 -3.62 17.62
N TYR A 138 -25.35 -3.23 17.93
CA TYR A 138 -26.16 -3.83 18.99
C TYR A 138 -25.46 -3.79 20.36
N ASP A 139 -24.93 -2.63 20.74
CA ASP A 139 -24.23 -2.39 22.01
C ASP A 139 -23.09 -3.41 22.24
N GLY A 140 -22.38 -3.78 21.17
CA GLY A 140 -21.27 -4.74 21.19
C GLY A 140 -21.69 -6.20 21.28
N GLU A 141 -22.98 -6.55 21.18
CA GLU A 141 -23.47 -7.93 21.19
C GLU A 141 -22.79 -8.78 20.10
N GLN A 142 -22.68 -8.25 18.88
CA GLN A 142 -22.03 -8.95 17.78
C GLN A 142 -20.55 -9.27 18.08
N CYS A 143 -19.81 -8.32 18.70
CA CYS A 143 -18.43 -8.54 19.16
C CYS A 143 -18.35 -9.60 20.26
N ASN A 144 -19.27 -9.58 21.21
CA ASN A 144 -19.36 -10.59 22.27
C ASN A 144 -19.67 -11.98 21.72
N ASN A 145 -20.44 -12.05 20.64
CA ASN A 145 -20.71 -13.26 19.86
C ASN A 145 -19.62 -13.56 18.81
N GLY A 146 -18.40 -13.10 19.03
CA GLY A 146 -17.23 -13.57 18.30
C GLY A 146 -16.90 -12.78 17.04
N GLN A 147 -17.63 -11.73 16.67
CA GLN A 147 -17.28 -10.83 15.56
C GLN A 147 -16.15 -9.86 15.96
N ARG A 148 -14.99 -10.45 16.28
CA ARG A 148 -13.79 -9.73 16.72
C ARG A 148 -12.53 -10.55 16.49
N PHE A 149 -11.41 -9.88 16.25
CA PHE A 149 -10.08 -10.49 16.22
C PHE A 149 -8.98 -9.45 16.44
N LYS A 150 -7.76 -9.95 16.62
CA LYS A 150 -6.55 -9.12 16.66
C LYS A 150 -5.52 -9.65 15.68
N VAL A 151 -4.76 -8.73 15.10
CA VAL A 151 -3.63 -9.02 14.22
C VAL A 151 -2.38 -8.36 14.76
N ASN A 152 -1.21 -8.92 14.45
CA ASN A 152 0.08 -8.28 14.67
C ASN A 152 0.64 -7.86 13.31
N VAL A 153 0.73 -6.55 13.07
CA VAL A 153 1.23 -5.97 11.83
C VAL A 153 2.74 -5.77 11.93
N THR A 154 3.48 -6.33 11.00
CA THR A 154 4.94 -6.20 10.93
C THR A 154 5.34 -5.13 9.91
N HIS A 155 6.60 -4.66 9.97
CA HIS A 155 7.15 -3.73 8.97
C HIS A 155 7.13 -4.32 7.53
N GLY A 156 7.06 -5.66 7.40
CA GLY A 156 7.28 -6.34 6.12
C GLY A 156 8.74 -6.27 5.69
N GLN A 157 9.01 -6.52 4.40
CA GLN A 157 10.39 -6.52 3.87
C GLN A 157 10.98 -5.11 3.76
N GLY A 158 10.15 -4.07 3.67
CA GLY A 158 10.58 -2.68 3.51
C GLY A 158 11.47 -2.47 2.28
N LEU A 159 12.10 -1.31 2.23
CA LEU A 159 13.14 -1.03 1.24
C LEU A 159 14.42 -1.80 1.62
N PRO A 160 15.18 -2.37 0.66
CA PRO A 160 16.47 -2.98 0.96
C PRO A 160 17.37 -2.01 1.75
N LYS A 161 18.12 -2.51 2.74
CA LYS A 161 19.00 -1.69 3.59
C LYS A 161 19.93 -0.78 2.79
N SER A 162 20.40 -1.23 1.63
CA SER A 162 21.27 -0.45 0.72
C SER A 162 20.63 0.81 0.15
N LEU A 163 19.32 0.99 0.30
CA LEU A 163 18.55 2.13 -0.21
C LEU A 163 17.86 2.91 0.93
N GLN A 164 18.00 2.48 2.20
CA GLN A 164 17.38 3.15 3.34
C GLN A 164 18.09 4.45 3.72
N ASP A 165 19.40 4.53 3.50
CA ASP A 165 20.21 5.70 3.81
C ASP A 165 20.39 6.59 2.57
N PRO A 166 20.15 7.91 2.64
CA PRO A 166 20.57 8.84 1.61
C PRO A 166 22.10 8.74 1.45
N PRO A 167 22.67 8.92 0.24
CA PRO A 167 24.11 9.05 0.10
C PRO A 167 24.59 10.22 0.96
N ASP A 168 25.60 10.00 1.82
CA ASP A 168 26.23 11.04 2.65
C ASP A 168 26.75 12.25 1.82
N ASP A 169 26.93 12.05 0.51
CA ASP A 169 27.47 13.04 -0.44
C ASP A 169 26.40 13.76 -1.28
N ALA A 170 25.10 13.63 -0.97
CA ALA A 170 24.09 14.44 -1.66
C ALA A 170 24.30 15.93 -1.28
N PRO A 171 24.69 16.82 -2.22
CA PRO A 171 24.82 18.23 -1.91
C PRO A 171 23.46 18.72 -1.42
N ALA A 172 23.42 19.35 -0.25
CA ALA A 172 22.23 20.06 0.19
C ALA A 172 21.79 21.01 -0.93
N PRO A 173 20.48 21.20 -1.17
CA PRO A 173 20.03 22.23 -2.09
C PRO A 173 20.64 23.56 -1.63
N ASN A 174 21.43 24.19 -2.48
CA ASN A 174 21.99 25.51 -2.19
C ASN A 174 20.82 26.43 -1.83
N SER A 175 20.76 26.86 -0.57
CA SER A 175 19.92 27.98 -0.15
C SER A 175 20.24 29.17 -1.04
N ALA A 176 19.22 29.81 -1.60
CA ALA A 176 19.40 31.01 -2.40
C ALA A 176 20.15 32.06 -1.57
N ASP A 177 21.30 32.49 -2.07
CA ASP A 177 22.10 33.56 -1.51
C ASP A 177 21.34 34.88 -1.70
N PHE A 178 20.70 35.38 -0.64
CA PHE A 178 20.12 36.72 -0.61
C PHE A 178 21.25 37.74 -0.41
N GLY A 179 22.06 37.89 -1.45
CA GLY A 179 23.34 38.58 -1.38
C GLY A 179 23.75 39.29 -2.66
N SER A 180 22.83 39.70 -3.53
CA SER A 180 23.13 40.72 -4.54
C SER A 180 21.86 41.37 -5.07
N ASP A 181 21.87 42.69 -4.95
CA ASP A 181 20.95 43.68 -5.51
C ASP A 181 20.75 43.46 -7.02
N ASP A 182 19.74 42.68 -7.41
CA ASP A 182 19.09 42.79 -8.71
C ASP A 182 17.64 42.30 -8.61
N SER A 183 16.72 43.14 -9.10
CA SER A 183 15.30 43.11 -8.76
C SER A 183 14.56 41.94 -9.41
N ALA A 184 13.98 41.04 -8.60
CA ALA A 184 12.84 40.22 -9.01
C ALA A 184 11.54 40.93 -8.59
N PRO A 185 10.48 40.95 -9.41
CA PRO A 185 9.28 41.72 -9.10
C PRO A 185 8.53 41.07 -7.94
N GLU A 186 8.31 41.84 -6.87
CA GLU A 186 7.39 41.45 -5.79
C GLU A 186 5.99 41.26 -6.39
N THR A 187 5.51 40.02 -6.37
CA THR A 187 4.07 39.78 -6.54
C THR A 187 3.43 40.08 -5.18
N ILE A 188 3.11 41.35 -4.95
CA ILE A 188 2.29 41.76 -3.82
C ILE A 188 0.91 41.15 -4.05
N VAL A 189 0.58 40.09 -3.31
CA VAL A 189 -0.79 39.58 -3.18
C VAL A 189 -1.38 40.29 -1.96
N PRO A 190 -2.31 41.25 -2.12
CA PRO A 190 -2.99 41.83 -0.97
C PRO A 190 -3.95 40.78 -0.41
N ALA A 191 -3.66 40.29 0.79
CA ALA A 191 -4.64 39.57 1.59
C ALA A 191 -5.67 40.57 2.12
N ASN A 192 -6.85 40.62 1.51
CA ASN A 192 -8.02 41.21 2.12
C ASN A 192 -9.16 40.19 2.08
N PHE A 193 -9.33 39.46 3.17
CA PHE A 193 -10.21 38.28 3.30
C PHE A 193 -11.60 38.61 3.88
N ASP A 194 -12.01 39.88 3.92
CA ASP A 194 -13.26 40.23 4.62
C ASP A 194 -14.48 40.48 3.73
N HIS A 195 -14.37 40.50 2.39
CA HIS A 195 -15.55 40.68 1.51
C HIS A 195 -15.36 40.01 0.13
N PRO A 196 -16.05 38.89 -0.19
CA PRO A 196 -16.06 38.33 -1.55
C PRO A 196 -17.05 39.09 -2.43
N ILE A 197 -16.60 39.52 -3.62
CA ILE A 197 -17.46 39.97 -4.72
C ILE A 197 -17.74 38.74 -5.58
N GLU A 198 -19.01 38.40 -5.75
CA GLU A 198 -19.47 37.38 -6.70
C GLU A 198 -19.45 37.97 -8.12
N GLU A 199 -18.64 37.42 -9.02
CA GLU A 199 -18.89 37.49 -10.47
C GLU A 199 -18.48 36.18 -11.17
N ASP A 200 -19.42 35.72 -12.00
CA ASP A 200 -19.41 34.55 -12.90
C ASP A 200 -18.19 34.52 -13.85
N SER A 201 -17.72 33.31 -14.17
CA SER A 201 -17.64 32.83 -15.56
C SER A 201 -17.01 31.44 -15.66
N ASP A 202 -17.73 30.57 -16.37
CA ASP A 202 -17.35 29.24 -16.84
C ASP A 202 -15.95 29.19 -17.45
N LYS A 203 -15.16 28.15 -17.13
CA LYS A 203 -14.42 27.29 -18.08
C LYS A 203 -14.14 25.91 -17.49
N ASP A 204 -14.72 24.90 -18.11
CA ASP A 204 -14.30 23.50 -18.02
C ASP A 204 -12.85 23.33 -18.51
N GLU A 205 -11.96 22.84 -17.66
CA GLU A 205 -10.66 22.31 -18.07
C GLU A 205 -10.42 20.96 -17.37
N ALA A 206 -10.36 19.92 -18.20
CA ALA A 206 -10.15 18.55 -17.79
C ALA A 206 -8.72 18.35 -17.29
N SER A 207 -8.54 18.11 -15.98
CA SER A 207 -7.28 17.58 -15.44
C SER A 207 -7.15 16.09 -15.76
N GLY A 208 -6.51 15.78 -16.89
CA GLY A 208 -6.04 14.44 -17.20
C GLY A 208 -4.87 14.05 -16.29
N SER A 209 -5.13 13.22 -15.28
CA SER A 209 -4.08 12.57 -14.50
C SER A 209 -3.41 11.47 -15.33
N GLY A 210 -2.20 11.76 -15.81
CA GLY A 210 -1.36 10.80 -16.51
C GLY A 210 -0.85 9.73 -15.55
N SER A 211 -1.57 8.60 -15.47
CA SER A 211 -1.07 7.40 -14.80
C SER A 211 0.11 6.83 -15.59
N ILE A 212 1.32 6.91 -15.03
CA ILE A 212 2.49 6.22 -15.60
C ILE A 212 2.37 4.75 -15.24
N SER A 213 1.63 4.00 -16.07
CA SER A 213 1.56 2.54 -15.98
C SER A 213 2.93 1.94 -16.33
N PHE A 214 3.70 1.58 -15.30
CA PHE A 214 4.88 0.74 -15.41
C PHE A 214 4.47 -0.75 -15.43
N GLY A 215 3.57 -1.11 -16.35
CA GLY A 215 3.07 -2.47 -16.51
C GLY A 215 3.17 -2.92 -17.96
N GLY A 216 4.15 -3.75 -18.29
CA GLY A 216 4.19 -4.51 -19.55
C GLY A 216 5.26 -4.11 -20.56
N ARG A 217 5.84 -2.90 -20.49
CA ARG A 217 6.88 -2.47 -21.45
C ARG A 217 8.27 -3.02 -21.11
N PHE A 218 8.60 -3.18 -19.83
CA PHE A 218 9.87 -3.77 -19.39
C PHE A 218 10.01 -5.25 -19.80
N ASN A 219 8.92 -6.02 -19.77
CA ASN A 219 8.95 -7.43 -20.21
C ASN A 219 9.16 -7.59 -21.72
N ARG A 220 8.72 -6.63 -22.55
CA ARG A 220 9.05 -6.63 -24.00
C ARG A 220 10.50 -6.24 -24.27
N PHE A 221 11.08 -5.33 -23.48
CA PHE A 221 12.50 -5.00 -23.60
C PHE A 221 13.40 -6.18 -23.20
N LEU A 222 13.04 -6.93 -22.15
CA LEU A 222 13.77 -8.15 -21.77
C LEU A 222 13.66 -9.26 -22.83
N LEU A 223 12.48 -9.46 -23.43
CA LEU A 223 12.30 -10.39 -24.54
C LEU A 223 13.07 -9.96 -25.80
N LEU A 224 13.10 -8.66 -26.12
CA LEU A 224 13.87 -8.14 -27.26
C LEU A 224 15.39 -8.25 -27.03
N PHE A 225 15.88 -8.03 -25.81
CA PHE A 225 17.29 -8.28 -25.47
C PHE A 225 17.64 -9.77 -25.56
N GLN A 226 16.74 -10.67 -25.16
CA GLN A 226 16.95 -12.12 -25.37
C GLN A 226 17.00 -12.50 -26.86
N ILE A 227 16.15 -11.88 -27.69
CA ILE A 227 16.16 -12.10 -29.14
C ILE A 227 17.46 -11.59 -29.77
N VAL A 228 17.96 -10.41 -29.37
CA VAL A 228 19.24 -9.85 -29.87
C VAL A 228 20.43 -10.74 -29.47
N CYS A 229 20.44 -11.31 -28.27
CA CYS A 229 21.48 -12.25 -27.83
C CYS A 229 21.45 -13.60 -28.58
N ILE A 230 20.28 -14.04 -29.07
CA ILE A 230 20.14 -15.26 -29.88
C ILE A 230 20.61 -15.02 -31.32
N PHE A 231 20.38 -13.83 -31.89
CA PHE A 231 20.75 -13.50 -33.28
C PHE A 231 22.22 -13.11 -33.48
N LEU A 232 22.96 -12.79 -32.42
CA LEU A 232 24.42 -12.59 -32.47
C LEU A 232 25.22 -13.91 -32.52
N LYS A 233 24.56 -15.05 -32.75
CA LYS A 233 25.16 -16.38 -32.82
C LYS A 233 25.34 -16.92 -34.26
N PHE A 234 25.25 -16.07 -35.27
CA PHE A 234 25.62 -16.37 -36.66
C PHE A 234 26.57 -15.32 -37.22
#